data_AF-A0AAR2J6K1-F1
#
_entry.id   AF-A0AAR2J6K1-F1
#
_cell.length_a   1.000
_cell.length_b   1.000
_cell.length_c   1.000
_cell.angle_alpha   90.00
_cell.angle_beta   90.00
_cell.angle_gamma   90.00
#
_symmetry.space_group_name_H-M   'P 1'
#
loop_
_entity.id
_entity.type
_entity.pdbx_description
1 polymer ?
#
loop_
_entity_poly.entity_id
_entity_poly.type
_entity_poly.pdbx_seq_one_letter_code
_entity_poly.pdbx_strand_id
1 'polypeptide(L)'
;MSIEIPVGLTELLQGYTVEVLRQRPPDLVEFAVQYFTRLRDTRSQDGSGATAKSGGKGVMFDGEPMQTESNGDEDDDEDDSDFEPPPPSRFNRRVSVCAEPLNPDDDEEDSEPRVVHPKTDEQRCRLQEACKDILLFKALDQEQFSQVLDAMFEVIVQPQEHVINQGDDGDNFYVIERGVYDIVVQKDGVGCCVGQYDNKGSFGELALMYNTPRAATIIAKQEGALWGLDRATFRRLIVKNNAKKRRMYESFIESVPLLKSLELSERMKIVDVLGVKTFQDGERIIMQGDQADCFYVVESGEVKIMMKSKTKADRQDNAEVEITRCTRGQYFGELALVTNKPRAASAYAIGDVKCLVIDVQAFERLLGPCKEIMKRNIVHYEEQLVALFGSSMDLRD
;
A
#
# COMPACT_ATOMS: atom_id res chain seq x y z
N MET A 1 13.44 -53.61 -26.03
CA MET A 1 12.38 -52.86 -26.72
C MET A 1 12.92 -51.46 -26.98
N SER A 2 13.21 -51.13 -28.23
CA SER A 2 13.59 -49.77 -28.62
C SER A 2 12.33 -48.93 -28.70
N ILE A 3 12.16 -47.99 -27.77
CA ILE A 3 11.04 -47.05 -27.78
C ILE A 3 11.37 -45.98 -28.82
N GLU A 4 10.65 -45.98 -29.94
CA GLU A 4 10.71 -44.89 -30.92
C GLU A 4 9.88 -43.72 -30.43
N ILE A 5 10.51 -42.54 -30.27
CA ILE A 5 9.82 -41.32 -29.85
C ILE A 5 9.03 -40.78 -31.07
N PRO A 6 7.70 -40.57 -30.95
CA PRO A 6 6.92 -39.98 -32.02
C PRO A 6 7.43 -38.57 -32.38
N VAL A 7 7.59 -38.32 -33.67
CA VAL A 7 7.91 -36.99 -34.22
C VAL A 7 6.84 -35.98 -33.79
N GLY A 8 7.26 -34.85 -33.21
CA GLY A 8 6.36 -33.80 -32.73
C GLY A 8 6.04 -33.86 -31.22
N LEU A 9 6.39 -34.94 -30.52
CA LEU A 9 6.11 -35.08 -29.08
C LEU A 9 6.94 -34.11 -28.24
N THR A 10 8.21 -33.93 -28.60
CA THR A 10 9.12 -33.03 -27.88
C THR A 10 8.67 -31.58 -28.00
N GLU A 11 8.29 -31.13 -29.19
CA GLU A 11 7.81 -29.76 -29.42
C GLU A 11 6.47 -29.50 -28.70
N LEU A 12 5.58 -30.49 -28.67
CA LEU A 12 4.28 -30.39 -27.98
C LEU A 12 4.44 -30.24 -26.47
N LEU A 13 5.29 -31.07 -25.86
CA LEU A 13 5.57 -31.00 -24.42
C LEU A 13 6.37 -29.74 -24.05
N GLN A 14 7.27 -29.30 -24.93
CA GLN A 14 8.02 -28.05 -24.74
C GLN A 14 7.07 -26.84 -24.79
N GLY A 15 6.12 -26.81 -25.73
CA GLY A 15 5.11 -25.75 -25.81
C GLY A 15 4.23 -25.65 -24.56
N TYR A 16 3.79 -26.81 -24.04
CA TYR A 16 3.04 -26.86 -22.77
C TYR A 16 3.88 -26.33 -21.60
N THR A 17 5.13 -26.81 -21.49
CA THR A 17 6.05 -26.41 -20.43
C THR A 17 6.32 -24.90 -20.45
N VAL A 18 6.49 -24.29 -21.63
CA VAL A 18 6.67 -22.84 -21.76
C VAL A 18 5.48 -22.06 -21.22
N GLU A 19 4.25 -22.52 -21.48
CA GLU A 19 3.07 -21.83 -20.98
C GLU A 19 2.79 -22.06 -19.49
N VAL A 20 3.17 -23.22 -18.95
CA VAL A 20 3.21 -23.44 -17.50
C VAL A 20 4.17 -22.45 -16.83
N LEU A 21 5.37 -22.27 -17.39
CA LEU A 21 6.37 -21.34 -16.83
C LEU A 21 5.93 -19.87 -16.92
N ARG A 22 5.19 -19.49 -17.96
CA ARG A 22 4.66 -18.13 -18.15
C ARG A 22 3.48 -17.83 -17.25
N GLN A 23 2.52 -18.75 -17.15
CA GLN A 23 1.24 -18.50 -16.49
C GLN A 23 1.23 -18.94 -15.03
N ARG A 24 2.19 -19.78 -14.62
CA ARG A 24 2.32 -20.34 -13.26
C ARG A 24 0.97 -20.79 -12.68
N PRO A 25 0.25 -21.68 -13.37
CA PRO A 25 -1.04 -22.15 -12.90
C PRO A 25 -0.88 -22.94 -11.58
N PRO A 26 -1.82 -22.80 -10.63
CA PRO A 26 -1.79 -23.54 -9.37
C PRO A 26 -2.06 -25.04 -9.55
N ASP A 27 -2.86 -25.42 -10.56
CA ASP A 27 -3.14 -26.81 -10.94
C ASP A 27 -2.63 -27.09 -12.36
N LEU A 28 -1.65 -27.98 -12.46
CA LEU A 28 -1.04 -28.39 -13.72
C LEU A 28 -1.95 -29.31 -14.55
N VAL A 29 -2.81 -30.12 -13.92
CA VAL A 29 -3.67 -31.08 -14.61
C VAL A 29 -4.83 -30.34 -15.27
N GLU A 30 -5.50 -29.45 -14.54
CA GLU A 30 -6.58 -28.64 -15.12
C GLU A 30 -6.04 -27.73 -16.24
N PHE A 31 -4.84 -27.18 -16.06
CA PHE A 31 -4.17 -26.37 -17.07
C PHE A 31 -3.79 -27.20 -18.31
N ALA A 32 -3.31 -28.43 -18.14
CA ALA A 32 -3.04 -29.34 -19.26
C ALA A 32 -4.30 -29.62 -20.09
N VAL A 33 -5.42 -29.93 -19.44
CA VAL A 33 -6.70 -30.15 -20.15
C VAL A 33 -7.08 -28.94 -20.99
N GLN A 34 -6.95 -27.74 -20.43
CA GLN A 34 -7.31 -26.49 -21.12
C GLN A 34 -6.34 -26.15 -22.25
N TYR A 35 -5.04 -26.31 -22.01
CA TYR A 35 -4.00 -26.07 -22.98
C TYR A 35 -4.15 -26.99 -24.20
N PHE A 36 -4.28 -28.30 -23.98
CA PHE A 36 -4.41 -29.26 -25.06
C PHE A 36 -5.77 -29.16 -25.77
N THR A 37 -6.84 -28.80 -25.06
CA THR A 37 -8.15 -28.53 -25.69
C THR A 37 -8.06 -27.32 -26.63
N ARG A 38 -7.50 -26.19 -26.17
CA ARG A 38 -7.29 -25.00 -27.01
C ARG A 38 -6.39 -25.29 -28.21
N LEU A 39 -5.29 -26.01 -27.98
CA LEU A 39 -4.33 -26.38 -29.03
C LEU A 39 -4.97 -27.30 -30.09
N ARG A 40 -5.86 -28.21 -29.67
CA ARG A 40 -6.64 -29.06 -30.58
C ARG A 40 -7.62 -28.22 -31.41
N ASP A 41 -8.29 -27.26 -30.80
CA ASP A 41 -9.28 -26.42 -31.49
C ASP A 41 -8.61 -25.48 -32.51
N THR A 42 -7.41 -24.95 -32.21
CA THR A 42 -6.63 -24.14 -33.15
C THR A 42 -6.18 -24.97 -34.36
N ARG A 43 -5.68 -26.19 -34.12
CA ARG A 43 -5.32 -27.14 -35.19
C ARG A 43 -6.52 -27.56 -36.04
N SER A 44 -7.70 -27.61 -35.44
CA SER A 44 -8.95 -27.93 -36.15
C SER A 44 -9.44 -26.77 -37.03
N GLN A 45 -9.16 -25.52 -36.66
CA GLN A 45 -9.48 -24.35 -37.48
C GLN A 45 -8.53 -24.23 -38.69
N ASP A 46 -7.23 -24.46 -38.51
CA ASP A 46 -6.24 -24.41 -39.60
C ASP A 46 -6.41 -25.54 -40.64
N GLY A 47 -7.13 -26.62 -40.30
CA GLY A 47 -7.42 -27.75 -41.19
C GLY A 47 -8.69 -27.63 -42.04
N SER A 48 -9.46 -26.54 -41.91
CA SER A 48 -10.79 -26.40 -42.55
C SER A 48 -10.81 -25.47 -43.78
N GLY A 49 -9.93 -25.76 -44.74
CA GLY A 49 -10.11 -25.35 -46.13
C GLY A 49 -10.78 -26.46 -46.95
N ALA A 50 -12.05 -26.24 -47.31
CA ALA A 50 -12.88 -26.97 -48.28
C ALA A 50 -13.89 -28.03 -47.77
N THR A 51 -15.14 -27.80 -48.22
CA THR A 51 -16.30 -28.71 -48.42
C THR A 51 -17.45 -28.77 -47.37
N ALA A 52 -18.50 -28.02 -47.72
CA ALA A 52 -19.92 -28.39 -47.86
C ALA A 52 -20.82 -28.77 -46.64
N LYS A 53 -21.93 -28.03 -46.59
CA LYS A 53 -23.17 -28.21 -45.82
C LYS A 53 -23.80 -29.61 -45.93
N SER A 54 -24.40 -30.09 -44.83
CA SER A 54 -25.82 -30.56 -44.81
C SER A 54 -26.31 -30.74 -43.37
N GLY A 55 -27.52 -30.24 -43.06
CA GLY A 55 -28.17 -30.37 -41.76
C GLY A 55 -28.93 -31.68 -41.56
N GLY A 56 -29.34 -31.95 -40.32
CA GLY A 56 -30.25 -33.05 -39.96
C GLY A 56 -30.54 -33.12 -38.46
N LYS A 57 -31.83 -33.10 -38.12
CA LYS A 57 -32.48 -33.14 -36.79
C LYS A 57 -32.35 -34.48 -36.04
N GLY A 58 -32.49 -34.42 -34.70
CA GLY A 58 -33.07 -35.45 -33.81
C GLY A 58 -32.15 -36.65 -33.54
N VAL A 59 -32.10 -37.28 -32.36
CA VAL A 59 -33.19 -37.89 -31.59
C VAL A 59 -32.70 -38.17 -30.15
N MET A 60 -33.57 -38.02 -29.15
CA MET A 60 -33.41 -38.50 -27.77
C MET A 60 -33.57 -40.03 -27.70
N PHE A 61 -32.84 -40.70 -26.81
CA PHE A 61 -33.32 -41.94 -26.20
C PHE A 61 -32.94 -42.02 -24.72
N ASP A 62 -33.97 -42.27 -23.93
CA ASP A 62 -34.03 -42.47 -22.49
C ASP A 62 -33.71 -43.95 -22.16
N GLY A 63 -33.14 -44.24 -21.00
CA GLY A 63 -32.89 -45.63 -20.57
C GLY A 63 -31.89 -45.83 -19.44
N GLU A 64 -32.30 -45.60 -18.19
CA GLU A 64 -31.78 -46.28 -17.00
C GLU A 64 -32.45 -47.68 -16.83
N PRO A 65 -32.08 -48.56 -15.87
CA PRO A 65 -30.85 -48.65 -15.04
C PRO A 65 -30.22 -50.05 -15.09
N MET A 66 -29.00 -50.22 -14.56
CA MET A 66 -28.50 -51.56 -14.20
C MET A 66 -27.69 -51.51 -12.91
N GLN A 67 -28.23 -52.14 -11.87
CA GLN A 67 -27.56 -52.46 -10.61
C GLN A 67 -26.60 -53.62 -10.83
N THR A 68 -25.38 -53.51 -10.31
CA THR A 68 -24.54 -54.66 -9.98
C THR A 68 -23.84 -54.40 -8.66
N GLU A 69 -24.16 -55.24 -7.68
CA GLU A 69 -23.47 -55.40 -6.41
C GLU A 69 -22.06 -55.94 -6.65
N SER A 70 -21.04 -55.38 -5.99
CA SER A 70 -19.77 -56.06 -5.74
C SER A 70 -19.11 -55.48 -4.49
N ASN A 71 -18.76 -56.39 -3.58
CA ASN A 71 -18.14 -56.17 -2.28
C ASN A 71 -16.68 -55.71 -2.37
N GLY A 72 -16.25 -55.00 -1.31
CA GLY A 72 -14.92 -55.12 -0.69
C GLY A 72 -13.85 -54.16 -1.21
N ASP A 73 -13.60 -53.07 -0.48
CA ASP A 73 -12.42 -52.94 0.40
C ASP A 73 -12.56 -51.60 1.17
N GLU A 74 -12.55 -51.69 2.51
CA GLU A 74 -12.55 -50.54 3.42
C GLU A 74 -11.11 -50.05 3.57
N ASP A 75 -10.74 -49.02 2.82
CA ASP A 75 -9.58 -48.19 3.14
C ASP A 75 -10.08 -47.05 4.05
N ASP A 76 -9.79 -47.17 5.35
CA ASP A 76 -9.92 -46.10 6.35
C ASP A 76 -8.88 -45.00 6.03
N ASP A 77 -9.22 -44.08 5.14
CA ASP A 77 -8.53 -42.80 5.04
C ASP A 77 -9.09 -41.88 6.14
N GLU A 78 -8.28 -41.62 7.17
CA GLU A 78 -8.51 -40.56 8.16
C GLU A 78 -8.62 -39.21 7.41
N ASP A 79 -9.85 -38.74 7.24
CA ASP A 79 -10.22 -37.48 6.58
C ASP A 79 -9.75 -36.28 7.43
N ASP A 80 -8.46 -35.96 7.37
CA ASP A 80 -7.92 -34.67 7.76
C ASP A 80 -8.48 -33.63 6.76
N SER A 81 -9.68 -33.12 7.07
CA SER A 81 -10.39 -32.12 6.29
C SER A 81 -9.65 -30.77 6.27
N ASP A 82 -8.52 -30.72 5.57
CA ASP A 82 -7.86 -29.48 5.19
C ASP A 82 -8.86 -28.67 4.36
N PHE A 83 -9.15 -27.47 4.84
CA PHE A 83 -10.07 -26.54 4.18
C PHE A 83 -9.57 -26.23 2.77
N GLU A 84 -10.14 -26.88 1.75
CA GLU A 84 -9.97 -26.44 0.37
C GLU A 84 -10.93 -25.27 0.09
N PRO A 85 -10.40 -24.06 -0.24
CA PRO A 85 -11.25 -22.97 -0.68
C PRO A 85 -11.88 -23.33 -2.03
N PRO A 86 -13.20 -23.09 -2.21
CA PRO A 86 -13.87 -23.46 -3.45
C PRO A 86 -13.21 -22.77 -4.66
N PRO A 87 -13.08 -23.46 -5.81
CA PRO A 87 -12.42 -22.91 -6.98
C PRO A 87 -13.14 -21.64 -7.44
N PRO A 88 -12.41 -20.59 -7.86
CA PRO A 88 -13.03 -19.34 -8.28
C PRO A 88 -13.93 -19.60 -9.49
N SER A 89 -15.24 -19.42 -9.28
CA SER A 89 -16.25 -19.57 -10.34
C SER A 89 -15.91 -18.64 -11.50
N ARG A 90 -15.58 -19.23 -12.65
CA ARG A 90 -15.26 -18.53 -13.90
C ARG A 90 -16.43 -17.73 -14.47
N PHE A 91 -17.63 -17.90 -13.90
CA PHE A 91 -18.85 -17.20 -14.27
C PHE A 91 -19.22 -16.06 -13.31
N ASN A 92 -18.44 -15.84 -12.24
CA ASN A 92 -18.71 -14.74 -11.32
C ASN A 92 -18.31 -13.41 -11.97
N ARG A 93 -19.32 -12.60 -12.32
CA ARG A 93 -19.12 -11.23 -12.76
C ARG A 93 -18.55 -10.42 -11.60
N ARG A 94 -17.43 -9.74 -11.82
CA ARG A 94 -16.93 -8.75 -10.85
C ARG A 94 -17.96 -7.63 -10.71
N VAL A 95 -18.44 -7.44 -9.50
CA VAL A 95 -19.39 -6.37 -9.14
C VAL A 95 -18.64 -5.14 -8.65
N SER A 96 -19.20 -3.97 -8.90
CA SER A 96 -18.68 -2.72 -8.35
C SER A 96 -18.96 -2.63 -6.86
N VAL A 97 -18.04 -2.02 -6.12
CA VAL A 97 -18.19 -1.71 -4.69
C VAL A 97 -18.08 -0.20 -4.50
N CYS A 98 -18.86 0.34 -3.58
CA CYS A 98 -18.84 1.77 -3.25
C CYS A 98 -19.07 1.89 -1.75
N ALA A 99 -18.49 2.94 -1.17
CA ALA A 99 -18.71 3.31 0.22
C ALA A 99 -19.43 4.65 0.27
N GLU A 100 -19.86 5.03 1.46
CA GLU A 100 -20.62 6.25 1.70
C GLU A 100 -19.82 7.49 1.27
N PRO A 101 -20.44 8.46 0.59
CA PRO A 101 -19.78 9.70 0.21
C PRO A 101 -19.50 10.52 1.47
N LEU A 102 -18.33 11.16 1.49
CA LEU A 102 -17.93 12.06 2.56
C LEU A 102 -17.34 13.33 1.93
N ASN A 103 -17.81 14.49 2.40
CA ASN A 103 -17.25 15.78 1.99
C ASN A 103 -16.01 16.08 2.85
N PRO A 104 -14.79 16.13 2.28
CA PRO A 104 -13.59 16.44 3.04
C PRO A 104 -13.51 17.91 3.51
N ASP A 105 -14.26 18.81 2.86
CA ASP A 105 -14.26 20.25 3.09
C ASP A 105 -15.41 20.73 3.99
N ASP A 106 -16.11 19.81 4.62
CA ASP A 106 -17.17 20.16 5.57
C ASP A 106 -16.58 20.54 6.94
N ASP A 107 -16.40 21.84 7.13
CA ASP A 107 -15.84 22.41 8.37
C ASP A 107 -16.89 22.46 9.51
N GLU A 108 -18.20 22.23 9.25
CA GLU A 108 -19.23 22.22 10.31
C GLU A 108 -18.97 21.10 11.34
N GLU A 109 -18.34 20.01 10.91
CA GLU A 109 -17.96 18.86 11.74
C GLU A 109 -16.67 19.05 12.56
N ASP A 110 -15.91 20.14 12.39
CA ASP A 110 -14.81 20.47 13.35
C ASP A 110 -15.35 20.85 14.75
N SER A 111 -16.66 21.07 14.84
CA SER A 111 -17.42 21.30 16.07
C SER A 111 -17.77 20.00 16.81
N GLU A 112 -17.72 18.83 16.14
CA GLU A 112 -18.07 17.56 16.76
C GLU A 112 -16.95 17.10 17.71
N PRO A 113 -17.29 16.73 18.96
CA PRO A 113 -16.29 16.30 19.91
C PRO A 113 -15.60 15.04 19.40
N ARG A 114 -14.27 15.06 19.38
CA ARG A 114 -13.44 13.89 19.06
C ARG A 114 -13.89 12.72 19.93
N VAL A 115 -14.27 11.62 19.29
CA VAL A 115 -14.64 10.39 19.98
C VAL A 115 -13.38 9.82 20.61
N VAL A 116 -13.29 9.91 21.95
CA VAL A 116 -12.18 9.39 22.72
C VAL A 116 -12.72 8.41 23.74
N HIS A 117 -12.44 7.12 23.53
CA HIS A 117 -12.72 6.08 24.50
C HIS A 117 -11.46 5.83 25.33
N PRO A 118 -11.53 5.98 26.66
CA PRO A 118 -10.36 5.85 27.54
C PRO A 118 -9.79 4.43 27.48
N LYS A 119 -8.46 4.35 27.43
CA LYS A 119 -7.68 3.10 27.40
C LYS A 119 -6.47 3.27 28.31
N THR A 120 -6.05 2.20 28.97
CA THR A 120 -4.77 2.20 29.68
C THR A 120 -3.61 2.21 28.68
N ASP A 121 -2.43 2.65 29.13
CA ASP A 121 -1.22 2.65 28.29
C ASP A 121 -0.86 1.23 27.83
N GLU A 122 -1.10 0.23 28.68
CA GLU A 122 -0.89 -1.19 28.35
C GLU A 122 -1.86 -1.68 27.27
N GLN A 123 -3.15 -1.37 27.40
CA GLN A 123 -4.16 -1.71 26.38
C GLN A 123 -3.82 -1.03 25.05
N ARG A 124 -3.44 0.25 25.10
CA ARG A 124 -3.05 1.01 23.90
C ARG A 124 -1.85 0.39 23.22
N CYS A 125 -0.84 -0.05 23.98
CA CYS A 125 0.35 -0.72 23.44
C CYS A 125 0.01 -2.05 22.76
N ARG A 126 -0.83 -2.89 23.40
CA ARG A 126 -1.31 -4.15 22.79
C ARG A 126 -2.09 -3.91 21.50
N LEU A 127 -2.97 -2.91 21.50
CA LEU A 127 -3.78 -2.53 20.35
C LEU A 127 -2.93 -2.00 19.19
N GLN A 128 -1.89 -1.22 19.51
CA GLN A 128 -0.90 -0.76 18.52
C GLN A 128 -0.21 -1.94 17.83
N GLU A 129 0.26 -2.92 18.61
CA GLU A 129 0.95 -4.08 18.04
C GLU A 129 0.00 -4.97 17.21
N ALA A 130 -1.24 -5.18 17.69
CA ALA A 130 -2.24 -5.97 16.97
C ALA A 130 -2.66 -5.35 15.62
N CYS A 131 -2.63 -4.02 15.50
CA CYS A 131 -3.03 -3.30 14.30
C CYS A 131 -1.87 -3.04 13.31
N LYS A 132 -0.61 -3.23 13.72
CA LYS A 132 0.58 -2.82 12.96
C LYS A 132 0.72 -3.50 11.59
N ASP A 133 0.35 -4.77 11.50
CA ASP A 133 0.48 -5.57 10.28
C ASP A 133 -0.75 -5.50 9.36
N ILE A 134 -1.83 -4.84 9.81
CA ILE A 134 -3.05 -4.69 9.03
C ILE A 134 -2.81 -3.62 7.95
N LEU A 135 -3.11 -3.96 6.69
CA LEU A 135 -2.83 -3.14 5.52
C LEU A 135 -3.34 -1.70 5.65
N LEU A 136 -4.56 -1.52 6.19
CA LEU A 136 -5.21 -0.22 6.33
C LEU A 136 -4.51 0.69 7.36
N PHE A 137 -3.89 0.11 8.39
CA PHE A 137 -3.23 0.86 9.45
C PHE A 137 -1.74 1.06 9.17
N LYS A 138 -1.10 0.17 8.40
CA LYS A 138 0.32 0.28 8.02
C LYS A 138 0.68 1.55 7.25
N ALA A 139 -0.28 2.12 6.53
CA ALA A 139 -0.08 3.34 5.74
C ALA A 139 -0.35 4.63 6.54
N LEU A 140 -0.84 4.53 7.78
CA LEU A 140 -1.18 5.69 8.59
C LEU A 140 0.05 6.29 9.24
N ASP A 141 0.07 7.61 9.38
CA ASP A 141 1.06 8.27 10.23
C ASP A 141 0.73 8.10 11.72
N GLN A 142 1.71 8.39 12.58
CA GLN A 142 1.57 8.19 14.02
C GLN A 142 0.39 8.97 14.64
N GLU A 143 0.10 10.16 14.11
CA GLU A 143 -1.00 11.00 14.60
C GLU A 143 -2.35 10.41 14.20
N GLN A 144 -2.51 10.04 12.93
CA GLN A 144 -3.70 9.36 12.41
C GLN A 144 -3.94 8.04 13.15
N PHE A 145 -2.88 7.25 13.35
CA PHE A 145 -2.99 5.98 14.06
C PHE A 145 -3.42 6.20 15.51
N SER A 146 -2.85 7.20 16.19
CA SER A 146 -3.26 7.59 17.54
C SER A 146 -4.74 8.00 17.61
N GLN A 147 -5.22 8.79 16.64
CA GLN A 147 -6.62 9.20 16.54
C GLN A 147 -7.57 8.02 16.32
N VAL A 148 -7.17 7.06 15.48
CA VAL A 148 -7.94 5.84 15.23
C VAL A 148 -8.08 5.01 16.52
N LEU A 149 -6.99 4.83 17.27
CA LEU A 149 -7.00 4.09 18.53
C LEU A 149 -7.89 4.78 19.57
N ASP A 150 -7.94 6.10 19.60
CA ASP A 150 -8.83 6.85 20.51
C ASP A 150 -10.31 6.58 20.20
N ALA A 151 -10.65 6.48 18.92
CA ALA A 151 -12.01 6.25 18.44
C ALA A 151 -12.50 4.80 18.63
N MET A 152 -11.63 3.84 18.95
CA MET A 152 -12.06 2.45 19.17
C MET A 152 -12.85 2.31 20.47
N PHE A 153 -14.03 1.72 20.44
CA PHE A 153 -14.89 1.50 21.62
C PHE A 153 -14.76 0.09 22.17
N GLU A 154 -14.96 -0.09 23.49
CA GLU A 154 -14.91 -1.41 24.11
C GLU A 154 -16.24 -2.14 23.89
N VAL A 155 -16.17 -3.43 23.55
CA VAL A 155 -17.29 -4.35 23.42
C VAL A 155 -17.06 -5.51 24.37
N ILE A 156 -17.86 -5.60 25.41
CA ILE A 156 -17.84 -6.71 26.37
C ILE A 156 -18.81 -7.76 25.88
N VAL A 157 -18.38 -9.02 25.88
CA VAL A 157 -19.17 -10.15 25.37
C VAL A 157 -19.25 -11.26 26.40
N GLN A 158 -20.39 -11.93 26.42
CA GLN A 158 -20.68 -13.06 27.30
C GLN A 158 -20.43 -14.40 26.59
N PRO A 159 -20.24 -15.50 27.34
CA PRO A 159 -20.16 -16.84 26.73
C PRO A 159 -21.39 -17.14 25.87
N GLN A 160 -21.17 -17.78 24.72
CA GLN A 160 -22.15 -18.08 23.67
C GLN A 160 -22.72 -16.85 22.93
N GLU A 161 -22.22 -15.65 23.18
CA GLU A 161 -22.62 -14.46 22.42
C GLU A 161 -21.96 -14.45 21.03
N HIS A 162 -22.75 -14.09 20.02
CA HIS A 162 -22.27 -13.94 18.65
C HIS A 162 -21.80 -12.50 18.44
N VAL A 163 -20.50 -12.32 18.20
CA VAL A 163 -19.93 -10.98 17.95
C VAL A 163 -20.33 -10.49 16.56
N ILE A 164 -20.28 -11.38 15.57
CA ILE A 164 -20.72 -11.15 14.20
C ILE A 164 -21.31 -12.45 13.65
N ASN A 165 -22.30 -12.35 12.75
CA ASN A 165 -22.82 -13.51 12.01
C ASN A 165 -22.43 -13.42 10.55
N GLN A 166 -22.14 -14.58 9.95
CA GLN A 166 -21.93 -14.71 8.51
C GLN A 166 -23.16 -14.23 7.74
N GLY A 167 -22.94 -13.45 6.69
CA GLY A 167 -23.98 -12.88 5.84
C GLY A 167 -24.50 -11.52 6.31
N ASP A 168 -24.31 -11.15 7.58
CA ASP A 168 -24.69 -9.83 8.07
C ASP A 168 -23.82 -8.74 7.45
N ASP A 169 -24.39 -7.55 7.31
CA ASP A 169 -23.66 -6.37 6.86
C ASP A 169 -22.54 -6.02 7.86
N GLY A 170 -21.32 -5.91 7.36
CA GLY A 170 -20.15 -5.70 8.19
C GLY A 170 -19.81 -4.23 8.34
N ASP A 171 -20.17 -3.60 9.45
CA ASP A 171 -19.90 -2.16 9.67
C ASP A 171 -18.71 -1.85 10.60
N ASN A 172 -18.25 -2.84 11.34
CA ASN A 172 -17.20 -2.67 12.35
C ASN A 172 -15.99 -3.57 12.10
N PHE A 173 -14.83 -3.12 12.52
CA PHE A 173 -13.62 -3.91 12.69
C PHE A 173 -13.40 -4.20 14.17
N TYR A 174 -12.96 -5.41 14.51
CA TYR A 174 -12.76 -5.81 15.91
C TYR A 174 -11.34 -6.33 16.14
N VAL A 175 -10.78 -5.95 17.29
CA VAL A 175 -9.52 -6.50 17.82
C VAL A 175 -9.79 -7.14 19.18
N ILE A 176 -9.30 -8.35 19.40
CA ILE A 176 -9.51 -9.08 20.64
C ILE A 176 -8.60 -8.51 21.73
N GLU A 177 -9.19 -8.08 22.85
CA GLU A 177 -8.46 -7.69 24.07
C GLU A 177 -8.29 -8.90 25.00
N ARG A 178 -9.37 -9.66 25.22
CA ARG A 178 -9.37 -10.88 26.03
C ARG A 178 -10.54 -11.80 25.65
N GLY A 179 -10.41 -13.07 26.00
CA GLY A 179 -11.43 -14.11 25.75
C GLY A 179 -11.02 -15.07 24.64
N VAL A 180 -11.80 -16.16 24.53
CA VAL A 180 -11.62 -17.21 23.53
C VAL A 180 -12.83 -17.19 22.59
N TYR A 181 -12.59 -17.25 21.29
CA TYR A 181 -13.63 -17.08 20.26
C TYR A 181 -13.50 -18.15 19.18
N ASP A 182 -14.59 -18.82 18.85
CA ASP A 182 -14.62 -19.76 17.73
C ASP A 182 -15.02 -19.05 16.44
N ILE A 183 -14.40 -19.46 15.34
CA ILE A 183 -14.68 -18.98 13.99
C ILE A 183 -15.46 -20.08 13.28
N VAL A 184 -16.71 -19.79 12.92
CA VAL A 184 -17.60 -20.75 12.26
C VAL A 184 -17.96 -20.22 10.88
N VAL A 185 -17.80 -21.04 9.85
CA VAL A 185 -18.20 -20.75 8.47
C VAL A 185 -19.23 -21.78 8.04
N GLN A 186 -20.42 -21.31 7.67
CA GLN A 186 -21.42 -22.11 6.97
C GLN A 186 -21.02 -22.30 5.51
N LYS A 187 -20.80 -23.56 5.12
CA LYS A 187 -20.74 -24.04 3.75
C LYS A 187 -21.89 -25.03 3.54
N ASP A 188 -22.70 -24.84 2.50
CA ASP A 188 -23.79 -25.75 2.11
C ASP A 188 -24.78 -26.11 3.25
N GLY A 189 -25.03 -25.17 4.17
CA GLY A 189 -25.94 -25.35 5.31
C GLY A 189 -25.32 -26.07 6.52
N VAL A 190 -24.06 -26.51 6.43
CA VAL A 190 -23.31 -27.09 7.54
C VAL A 190 -22.33 -26.05 8.10
N GLY A 191 -22.40 -25.79 9.40
CA GLY A 191 -21.46 -24.90 10.09
C GLY A 191 -20.17 -25.63 10.45
N CYS A 192 -19.07 -25.29 9.79
CA CYS A 192 -17.75 -25.84 10.11
C CYS A 192 -16.96 -24.84 10.98
N CYS A 193 -16.37 -25.33 12.07
CA CYS A 193 -15.43 -24.52 12.86
C CYS A 193 -14.10 -24.49 12.10
N VAL A 194 -13.72 -23.31 11.61
CA VAL A 194 -12.52 -23.13 10.77
C VAL A 194 -11.30 -22.65 11.57
N GLY A 195 -11.49 -22.32 12.85
CA GLY A 195 -10.42 -21.87 13.71
C GLY A 195 -10.91 -21.27 15.02
N GLN A 196 -9.95 -20.89 15.85
CA GLN A 196 -10.20 -20.30 17.16
C GLN A 196 -9.22 -19.16 17.42
N TYR A 197 -9.73 -18.08 18.02
CA TYR A 197 -8.91 -17.03 18.61
C TYR A 197 -8.76 -17.25 20.11
N ASP A 198 -7.55 -17.06 20.62
CA ASP A 198 -7.23 -17.16 22.05
C ASP A 198 -6.52 -15.88 22.52
N ASN A 199 -7.27 -14.98 23.14
CA ASN A 199 -6.81 -13.70 23.71
C ASN A 199 -6.00 -12.80 22.76
N LYS A 200 -6.04 -13.07 21.45
CA LYS A 200 -5.34 -12.32 20.40
C LYS A 200 -6.03 -12.51 19.07
N GLY A 201 -5.84 -11.55 18.18
CA GLY A 201 -6.35 -11.58 16.82
C GLY A 201 -7.24 -10.39 16.51
N SER A 202 -7.52 -10.22 15.23
CA SER A 202 -8.42 -9.20 14.73
C SER A 202 -9.20 -9.76 13.55
N PHE A 203 -10.38 -9.20 13.29
CA PHE A 203 -11.24 -9.64 12.21
C PHE A 203 -12.15 -8.52 11.71
N GLY A 204 -12.54 -8.63 10.45
CA GLY A 204 -13.51 -7.73 9.84
C GLY A 204 -12.89 -6.44 9.31
N GLU A 205 -11.60 -6.42 8.98
CA GLU A 205 -10.90 -5.23 8.49
C GLU A 205 -11.44 -4.74 7.14
N LEU A 206 -11.99 -5.64 6.30
CA LEU A 206 -12.65 -5.28 5.04
C LEU A 206 -13.89 -4.40 5.26
N ALA A 207 -14.56 -4.52 6.42
CA ALA A 207 -15.70 -3.69 6.78
C ALA A 207 -15.34 -2.20 6.83
N LEU A 208 -14.07 -1.85 7.05
CA LEU A 208 -13.64 -0.45 7.06
C LEU A 208 -13.56 0.17 5.66
N MET A 209 -13.53 -0.66 4.61
CA MET A 209 -13.40 -0.19 3.23
C MET A 209 -14.75 0.12 2.59
N TYR A 210 -15.70 -0.81 2.65
CA TYR A 210 -17.04 -0.70 2.10
C TYR A 210 -17.97 -1.73 2.75
N ASN A 211 -19.28 -1.62 2.49
CA ASN A 211 -20.24 -2.60 3.00
C ASN A 211 -20.02 -3.96 2.32
N THR A 212 -19.66 -4.95 3.12
CA THR A 212 -19.48 -6.34 2.69
C THR A 212 -20.15 -7.28 3.69
N PRO A 213 -20.91 -8.28 3.21
CA PRO A 213 -21.40 -9.34 4.07
C PRO A 213 -20.24 -10.04 4.79
N ARG A 214 -20.42 -10.38 6.06
CA ARG A 214 -19.43 -11.13 6.84
C ARG A 214 -19.22 -12.53 6.25
N ALA A 215 -17.96 -12.93 6.13
CA ALA A 215 -17.59 -14.24 5.60
C ALA A 215 -17.70 -15.37 6.65
N ALA A 216 -17.72 -15.04 7.94
CA ALA A 216 -17.74 -16.00 9.04
C ALA A 216 -18.55 -15.45 10.23
N THR A 217 -19.03 -16.37 11.06
CA THR A 217 -19.63 -16.10 12.36
C THR A 217 -18.56 -16.24 13.45
N ILE A 218 -18.52 -15.31 14.40
CA ILE A 218 -17.59 -15.33 15.53
C ILE A 218 -18.38 -15.47 16.83
N ILE A 219 -18.09 -16.50 17.62
CA ILE A 219 -18.83 -16.84 18.83
C ILE A 219 -17.89 -16.85 20.02
N ALA A 220 -18.23 -16.11 21.07
CA ALA A 220 -17.45 -16.10 22.32
C ALA A 220 -17.65 -17.42 23.09
N LYS A 221 -16.56 -18.09 23.48
CA LYS A 221 -16.61 -19.28 24.35
C LYS A 221 -16.61 -18.93 25.82
N GLN A 222 -16.02 -17.79 26.15
CA GLN A 222 -15.83 -17.29 27.50
C GLN A 222 -16.17 -15.81 27.53
N GLU A 223 -16.31 -15.25 28.73
CA GLU A 223 -16.43 -13.80 28.88
C GLU A 223 -15.18 -13.13 28.29
N GLY A 224 -15.40 -12.13 27.45
CA GLY A 224 -14.35 -11.50 26.66
C GLY A 224 -14.56 -10.01 26.50
N ALA A 225 -13.54 -9.35 25.97
CA ALA A 225 -13.67 -7.98 25.49
C ALA A 225 -12.93 -7.80 24.17
N LEU A 226 -13.49 -6.92 23.35
CA LEU A 226 -12.94 -6.54 22.06
C LEU A 226 -12.92 -5.01 21.94
N TRP A 227 -12.02 -4.51 21.11
CA TRP A 227 -12.03 -3.13 20.64
C TRP A 227 -12.67 -3.07 19.27
N GLY A 228 -13.80 -2.37 19.18
CA GLY A 228 -14.53 -2.12 17.93
C GLY A 228 -14.16 -0.79 17.30
N LEU A 229 -14.15 -0.71 15.97
CA LEU A 229 -14.02 0.52 15.19
C LEU A 229 -15.02 0.52 14.06
N ASP A 230 -15.84 1.56 13.97
CA ASP A 230 -16.85 1.67 12.91
C ASP A 230 -16.28 2.25 11.60
N ARG A 231 -16.84 1.80 10.47
CA ARG A 231 -16.44 2.23 9.12
C ARG A 231 -16.54 3.75 8.97
N ALA A 232 -17.64 4.35 9.40
CA ALA A 232 -17.92 5.76 9.19
C ALA A 232 -16.88 6.64 9.89
N THR A 233 -16.56 6.34 11.16
CA THR A 233 -15.55 7.03 11.95
C THR A 233 -14.15 6.81 11.39
N PHE A 234 -13.79 5.57 11.02
CA PHE A 234 -12.49 5.34 10.38
C PHE A 234 -12.33 6.16 9.10
N ARG A 235 -13.28 6.04 8.16
CA ARG A 235 -13.24 6.79 6.88
C ARG A 235 -13.21 8.29 7.12
N ARG A 236 -14.02 8.80 8.05
CA ARG A 236 -14.06 10.22 8.42
C ARG A 236 -12.71 10.70 8.93
N LEU A 237 -12.11 9.99 9.89
CA LEU A 237 -10.79 10.34 10.43
C LEU A 237 -9.71 10.36 9.35
N ILE A 238 -9.67 9.35 8.48
CA ILE A 238 -8.64 9.26 7.44
C ILE A 238 -8.81 10.35 6.37
N VAL A 239 -10.01 10.52 5.83
CA VAL A 239 -10.29 11.50 4.78
C VAL A 239 -10.08 12.93 5.30
N LYS A 240 -10.59 13.24 6.50
CA LYS A 240 -10.46 14.57 7.11
C LYS A 240 -9.01 14.92 7.43
N ASN A 241 -8.25 14.01 8.04
CA ASN A 241 -6.83 14.25 8.31
C ASN A 241 -6.02 14.39 7.02
N ASN A 242 -6.27 13.56 6.01
CA ASN A 242 -5.57 13.66 4.72
C ASN A 242 -5.92 14.97 4.00
N ALA A 243 -7.17 15.40 4.02
CA ALA A 243 -7.59 16.70 3.47
C ALA A 243 -6.93 17.86 4.20
N LYS A 244 -6.94 17.85 5.54
CA LYS A 244 -6.28 18.86 6.37
C LYS A 244 -4.77 18.92 6.11
N LYS A 245 -4.11 17.75 6.02
CA LYS A 245 -2.68 17.63 5.70
C LYS A 245 -2.38 18.15 4.29
N ARG A 246 -3.22 17.84 3.30
CA ARG A 246 -3.11 18.39 1.94
C ARG A 246 -3.24 19.90 1.91
N ARG A 247 -4.25 20.49 2.56
CA ARG A 247 -4.41 21.96 2.65
C ARG A 247 -3.23 22.61 3.34
N MET A 248 -2.78 22.04 4.46
CA MET A 248 -1.60 22.54 5.19
C MET A 248 -0.36 22.58 4.30
N TYR A 249 -0.08 21.48 3.59
CA TYR A 249 1.07 21.42 2.70
C TYR A 249 0.91 22.27 1.45
N GLU A 250 -0.30 22.41 0.90
CA GLU A 250 -0.55 23.31 -0.21
C GLU A 250 -0.24 24.76 0.15
N SER A 251 -0.80 25.25 1.27
CA SER A 251 -0.50 26.59 1.81
C SER A 251 0.98 26.77 2.13
N PHE A 252 1.63 25.71 2.62
CA PHE A 252 3.06 25.76 2.91
C PHE A 252 3.89 25.86 1.62
N ILE A 253 3.58 25.05 0.59
CA ILE A 253 4.26 25.09 -0.72
C ILE A 253 4.02 26.44 -1.42
N GLU A 254 2.83 27.03 -1.29
CA GLU A 254 2.54 28.38 -1.79
C GLU A 254 3.46 29.45 -1.16
N SER A 255 3.80 29.28 0.13
CA SER A 255 4.70 30.21 0.83
C SER A 255 6.16 30.12 0.38
N VAL A 256 6.55 29.02 -0.29
CA VAL A 256 7.93 28.80 -0.75
C VAL A 256 8.23 29.65 -1.98
N PRO A 257 9.19 30.60 -1.93
CA PRO A 257 9.46 31.50 -3.05
C PRO A 257 9.82 30.79 -4.37
N LEU A 258 10.49 29.64 -4.29
CA LEU A 258 10.85 28.80 -5.44
C LEU A 258 9.63 28.25 -6.19
N LEU A 259 8.55 27.95 -5.47
CA LEU A 259 7.38 27.24 -5.98
C LEU A 259 6.18 28.16 -6.18
N LYS A 260 6.30 29.44 -5.84
CA LYS A 260 5.25 30.46 -5.95
C LYS A 260 4.71 30.65 -7.37
N SER A 261 5.50 30.34 -8.39
CA SER A 261 5.08 30.46 -9.80
C SER A 261 4.20 29.30 -10.29
N LEU A 262 3.99 28.27 -9.47
CA LEU A 262 3.18 27.10 -9.81
C LEU A 262 1.69 27.38 -9.66
N GLU A 263 0.90 26.88 -10.61
CA GLU A 263 -0.56 26.89 -10.53
C GLU A 263 -1.08 25.94 -9.45
N LEU A 264 -2.33 26.12 -9.02
CA LEU A 264 -2.95 25.28 -7.99
C LEU A 264 -2.87 23.78 -8.33
N SER A 265 -3.18 23.41 -9.58
CA SER A 265 -3.14 22.01 -10.02
C SER A 265 -1.73 21.41 -9.97
N GLU A 266 -0.71 22.22 -10.22
CA GLU A 266 0.70 21.83 -10.18
C GLU A 266 1.18 21.66 -8.74
N ARG A 267 0.78 22.57 -7.83
CA ARG A 267 1.07 22.45 -6.40
C ARG A 267 0.44 21.19 -5.81
N MET A 268 -0.82 20.90 -6.15
CA MET A 268 -1.50 19.69 -5.68
C MET A 268 -0.77 18.41 -6.11
N LYS A 269 -0.26 18.34 -7.34
CA LYS A 269 0.57 17.21 -7.79
C LYS A 269 1.84 17.04 -6.95
N ILE A 270 2.49 18.14 -6.53
CA ILE A 270 3.66 18.07 -5.64
C ILE A 270 3.24 17.57 -4.26
N VAL A 271 2.15 18.07 -3.70
CA VAL A 271 1.64 17.65 -2.39
C VAL A 271 1.35 16.14 -2.36
N ASP A 272 0.90 15.55 -3.47
CA ASP A 272 0.65 14.11 -3.55
C ASP A 272 1.91 13.22 -3.57
N VAL A 273 3.08 13.75 -3.94
CA VAL A 273 4.36 13.00 -3.98
C VAL A 273 5.39 13.47 -2.96
N LEU A 274 5.01 14.44 -2.14
CA LEU A 274 5.78 14.99 -1.04
C LEU A 274 6.21 13.89 -0.06
N GLY A 275 7.52 13.79 0.19
CA GLY A 275 8.07 13.03 1.31
C GLY A 275 8.23 13.90 2.55
N VAL A 276 8.15 13.29 3.74
CA VAL A 276 8.48 13.96 5.01
C VAL A 276 9.62 13.20 5.67
N LYS A 277 10.66 13.92 6.09
CA LYS A 277 11.77 13.36 6.88
C LYS A 277 12.03 14.21 8.12
N THR A 278 12.24 13.55 9.25
CA THR A 278 12.62 14.16 10.53
C THR A 278 14.07 13.82 10.84
N PHE A 279 14.81 14.79 11.36
CA PHE A 279 16.22 14.69 11.69
C PHE A 279 16.44 15.17 13.13
N GLN A 280 17.34 14.49 13.86
CA GLN A 280 17.71 14.84 15.23
C GLN A 280 18.80 15.93 15.25
N ASP A 281 19.02 16.54 16.42
CA ASP A 281 20.06 17.57 16.58
C ASP A 281 21.45 17.08 16.13
N GLY A 282 22.11 17.88 15.29
CA GLY A 282 23.43 17.57 14.74
C GLY A 282 23.43 16.52 13.62
N GLU A 283 22.30 15.90 13.28
CA GLU A 283 22.21 14.91 12.22
C GLU A 283 22.52 15.54 10.85
N ARG A 284 23.28 14.83 10.02
CA ARG A 284 23.68 15.29 8.68
C ARG A 284 22.59 14.92 7.66
N ILE A 285 21.97 15.94 7.09
CA ILE A 285 20.90 15.82 6.09
C ILE A 285 21.46 15.62 4.68
N ILE A 286 22.47 16.41 4.31
CA ILE A 286 23.17 16.35 3.01
C ILE A 286 24.66 16.25 3.27
N MET A 287 25.35 15.45 2.46
CA MET A 287 26.81 15.40 2.45
C MET A 287 27.35 16.07 1.19
N GLN A 288 28.32 16.97 1.37
CA GLN A 288 29.06 17.58 0.27
C GLN A 288 29.74 16.49 -0.58
N GLY A 289 29.62 16.60 -1.91
CA GLY A 289 30.19 15.66 -2.88
C GLY A 289 29.26 14.51 -3.29
N ASP A 290 28.14 14.30 -2.60
CA ASP A 290 27.16 13.29 -3.00
C ASP A 290 26.40 13.71 -4.26
N GLN A 291 25.85 12.75 -4.98
CA GLN A 291 24.91 13.01 -6.07
C GLN A 291 23.59 13.53 -5.48
N ALA A 292 22.91 14.41 -6.23
CA ALA A 292 21.64 14.98 -5.82
C ALA A 292 20.49 14.39 -6.64
N ASP A 293 19.52 13.82 -5.94
CA ASP A 293 18.28 13.26 -6.46
C ASP A 293 17.03 14.01 -5.97
N CYS A 294 17.14 14.73 -4.86
CA CYS A 294 16.05 15.49 -4.23
C CYS A 294 16.48 16.87 -3.73
N PHE A 295 15.51 17.71 -3.38
CA PHE A 295 15.74 18.93 -2.59
C PHE A 295 14.81 18.97 -1.39
N TYR A 296 15.12 19.86 -0.45
CA TYR A 296 14.48 19.91 0.86
C TYR A 296 13.86 21.29 1.11
N VAL A 297 12.72 21.30 1.80
CA VAL A 297 12.10 22.52 2.35
C VAL A 297 11.91 22.34 3.85
N VAL A 298 12.37 23.29 4.66
CA VAL A 298 12.31 23.20 6.12
C VAL A 298 10.89 23.50 6.60
N GLU A 299 10.18 22.51 7.15
CA GLU A 299 8.84 22.65 7.73
C GLU A 299 8.90 23.18 9.17
N SER A 300 9.86 22.68 9.95
CA SER A 300 10.14 23.12 11.33
C SER A 300 11.60 22.86 11.70
N GLY A 301 12.11 23.66 12.64
CA GLY A 301 13.52 23.62 13.07
C GLY A 301 14.41 24.52 12.23
N GLU A 302 15.72 24.33 12.38
CA GLU A 302 16.76 25.11 11.71
C GLU A 302 17.84 24.19 11.14
N VAL A 303 18.35 24.49 9.95
CA VAL A 303 19.38 23.72 9.27
C VAL A 303 20.58 24.62 8.98
N LYS A 304 21.78 24.23 9.41
CA LYS A 304 23.03 24.91 9.03
C LYS A 304 23.64 24.28 7.79
N ILE A 305 24.03 25.12 6.84
CA ILE A 305 24.74 24.72 5.62
C ILE A 305 26.22 25.01 5.81
N MET A 306 27.04 23.98 5.69
CA MET A 306 28.49 24.03 5.90
C MET A 306 29.22 23.57 4.63
N MET A 307 30.28 24.26 4.25
CA MET A 307 31.12 23.87 3.10
C MET A 307 32.58 23.76 3.49
N LYS A 308 33.25 22.73 2.97
CA LYS A 308 34.70 22.60 3.09
C LYS A 308 35.37 23.48 2.04
N SER A 309 36.19 24.43 2.49
CA SER A 309 36.99 25.28 1.62
C SER A 309 38.14 24.46 1.01
N LYS A 310 38.21 24.38 -0.33
CA LYS A 310 39.36 23.79 -1.05
C LYS A 310 40.53 24.78 -1.21
N THR A 311 40.30 26.07 -0.97
CA THR A 311 41.24 27.16 -1.29
C THR A 311 42.35 27.39 -0.25
N LYS A 312 42.45 26.56 0.79
CA LYS A 312 43.59 26.56 1.73
C LYS A 312 44.21 25.17 1.85
N ALA A 313 44.76 24.68 0.74
CA ALA A 313 45.53 23.44 0.66
C ALA A 313 46.84 23.41 1.48
N ASP A 314 47.07 24.38 2.38
CA ASP A 314 48.34 24.55 3.10
C ASP A 314 48.19 24.64 4.62
N ARG A 315 47.02 24.27 5.18
CA ARG A 315 46.87 24.04 6.62
C ARG A 315 46.09 22.75 6.87
N GLN A 316 46.60 21.97 7.82
CA GLN A 316 46.09 20.71 8.37
C GLN A 316 44.65 20.77 8.93
N ASP A 317 43.87 21.81 8.65
CA ASP A 317 42.50 21.98 9.13
C ASP A 317 41.53 21.93 7.96
N ASN A 318 40.89 20.77 7.84
CA ASN A 318 39.74 20.49 6.98
C ASN A 318 38.49 21.22 7.55
N ALA A 319 38.62 22.53 7.84
CA ALA A 319 37.64 23.30 8.58
C ALA A 319 36.40 23.56 7.73
N GLU A 320 35.26 23.08 8.20
CA GLU A 320 33.95 23.39 7.63
C GLU A 320 33.56 24.83 8.00
N VAL A 321 33.21 25.63 6.99
CA VAL A 321 32.76 27.01 7.18
C VAL A 321 31.24 27.07 7.01
N GLU A 322 30.55 27.71 7.95
CA GLU A 322 29.10 27.93 7.87
C GLU A 322 28.80 28.98 6.79
N ILE A 323 28.00 28.60 5.79
CA ILE A 323 27.57 29.49 4.70
C ILE A 323 26.33 30.26 5.11
N THR A 324 25.30 29.53 5.55
CA THR A 324 23.98 30.08 5.84
C THR A 324 23.19 29.13 6.72
N ARG A 325 22.07 29.63 7.24
CA ARG A 325 21.08 28.84 7.98
C ARG A 325 19.74 28.93 7.28
N CYS A 326 19.05 27.79 7.22
CA CYS A 326 17.72 27.66 6.67
C CYS A 326 16.72 27.42 7.80
N THR A 327 15.70 28.26 7.86
CA THR A 327 14.59 28.21 8.81
C THR A 327 13.29 27.86 8.09
N ARG A 328 12.18 27.77 8.82
CA ARG A 328 10.86 27.41 8.29
C ARG A 328 10.50 28.18 7.01
N GLY A 329 10.12 27.44 5.96
CA GLY A 329 9.74 27.98 4.64
C GLY A 329 10.92 28.22 3.69
N GLN A 330 12.16 28.15 4.18
CA GLN A 330 13.34 28.16 3.33
C GLN A 330 13.64 26.76 2.80
N TYR A 331 14.34 26.71 1.67
CA TYR A 331 14.70 25.48 0.96
C TYR A 331 16.21 25.38 0.77
N PHE A 332 16.70 24.17 0.53
CA PHE A 332 18.11 23.90 0.27
C PHE A 332 18.30 22.62 -0.57
N GLY A 333 19.46 22.52 -1.21
CA GLY A 333 19.81 21.35 -2.04
C GLY A 333 19.33 21.46 -3.49
N GLU A 334 18.77 22.57 -3.91
CA GLU A 334 18.35 22.85 -5.27
C GLU A 334 19.54 22.97 -6.26
N LEU A 335 20.71 23.43 -5.79
CA LEU A 335 21.83 23.78 -6.68
C LEU A 335 22.35 22.60 -7.50
N ALA A 336 22.50 21.45 -6.87
CA ALA A 336 23.03 20.26 -7.52
C ALA A 336 22.10 19.76 -8.63
N LEU A 337 20.80 20.04 -8.52
CA LEU A 337 19.78 19.68 -9.50
C LEU A 337 19.79 20.60 -10.72
N VAL A 338 20.08 21.90 -10.52
CA VAL A 338 20.17 22.86 -11.63
C VAL A 338 21.51 22.77 -12.34
N THR A 339 22.60 22.57 -11.60
CA THR A 339 23.96 22.58 -12.14
C THR A 339 24.43 21.22 -12.68
N ASN A 340 23.70 20.13 -12.40
CA ASN A 340 24.12 18.74 -12.64
C ASN A 340 25.51 18.44 -12.04
N LYS A 341 25.83 19.07 -10.90
CA LYS A 341 27.07 18.86 -10.15
C LYS A 341 26.77 18.17 -8.82
N PRO A 342 27.75 17.49 -8.22
CA PRO A 342 27.60 16.97 -6.87
C PRO A 342 27.25 18.08 -5.86
N ARG A 343 26.70 17.68 -4.71
CA ARG A 343 26.32 18.60 -3.62
C ARG A 343 27.48 19.53 -3.26
N ALA A 344 27.27 20.84 -3.38
CA ALA A 344 28.30 21.84 -3.12
C ALA A 344 28.66 21.98 -1.63
N ALA A 345 27.71 21.69 -0.73
CA ALA A 345 27.83 21.86 0.71
C ALA A 345 27.12 20.73 1.45
N SER A 346 27.52 20.51 2.70
CA SER A 346 26.84 19.63 3.66
C SER A 346 25.76 20.44 4.40
N ALA A 347 24.69 19.76 4.82
CA ALA A 347 23.63 20.37 5.62
C ALA A 347 23.43 19.56 6.90
N TYR A 348 23.29 20.23 8.04
CA TYR A 348 23.12 19.61 9.35
C TYR A 348 21.92 20.20 10.09
N ALA A 349 21.17 19.36 10.78
CA ALA A 349 20.08 19.78 11.65
C ALA A 349 20.61 20.51 12.89
N ILE A 350 19.90 21.56 13.31
CA ILE A 350 20.07 22.26 14.59
C ILE A 350 18.76 22.05 15.37
N GLY A 351 18.83 21.24 16.42
CA GLY A 351 17.65 20.72 17.11
C GLY A 351 16.88 19.70 16.27
N ASP A 352 15.63 19.43 16.69
CA ASP A 352 14.73 18.56 15.93
C ASP A 352 14.20 19.30 14.69
N VAL A 353 14.56 18.77 13.51
CA VAL A 353 14.23 19.35 12.21
C VAL A 353 13.27 18.45 11.46
N LYS A 354 12.24 19.05 10.86
CA LYS A 354 11.33 18.36 9.93
C LYS A 354 11.46 19.02 8.56
N CYS A 355 11.79 18.22 7.55
CA CYS A 355 11.91 18.67 6.17
C CYS A 355 10.93 17.93 5.27
N LEU A 356 10.37 18.69 4.33
CA LEU A 356 9.71 18.18 3.16
C LEU A 356 10.77 17.80 2.12
N VAL A 357 10.65 16.62 1.54
CA VAL A 357 11.57 16.06 0.54
C VAL A 357 10.85 15.95 -0.78
N ILE A 358 11.42 16.56 -1.81
CA ILE A 358 10.87 16.53 -3.16
C ILE A 358 11.90 15.86 -4.06
N ASP A 359 11.55 14.67 -4.54
CA ASP A 359 12.34 13.92 -5.52
C ASP A 359 12.26 14.57 -6.90
N VAL A 360 13.41 14.77 -7.54
CA VAL A 360 13.46 15.46 -8.84
C VAL A 360 12.89 14.64 -9.95
N GLN A 361 13.10 13.32 -9.97
CA GLN A 361 12.53 12.50 -11.03
C GLN A 361 11.00 12.50 -10.96
N ALA A 362 10.44 12.45 -9.74
CA ALA A 362 9.01 12.60 -9.51
C ALA A 362 8.52 13.98 -9.93
N PHE A 363 9.22 15.04 -9.55
CA PHE A 363 8.90 16.41 -9.95
C PHE A 363 8.89 16.57 -11.47
N GLU A 364 9.95 16.11 -12.15
CA GLU A 364 10.10 16.25 -13.60
C GLU A 364 9.05 15.47 -14.39
N ARG A 365 8.63 14.30 -13.89
CA ARG A 365 7.53 13.54 -14.47
C ARG A 365 6.18 14.26 -14.35
N LEU A 366 5.97 15.03 -13.27
CA LEU A 366 4.69 15.67 -12.97
C LEU A 366 4.53 17.05 -13.61
N LEU A 367 5.62 17.83 -13.63
CA LEU A 367 5.62 19.26 -13.98
C LEU A 367 6.57 19.58 -15.14
N GLY A 368 7.31 18.61 -15.65
CA GLY A 368 8.35 18.84 -16.65
C GLY A 368 9.64 19.38 -16.01
N PRO A 369 10.58 19.89 -16.81
CA PRO A 369 11.94 20.19 -16.36
C PRO A 369 11.98 21.16 -15.18
N CYS A 370 12.28 20.63 -13.98
CA CYS A 370 12.37 21.36 -12.72
C CYS A 370 13.35 22.53 -12.82
N LYS A 371 14.38 22.32 -13.63
CA LYS A 371 15.45 23.28 -13.94
C LYS A 371 14.93 24.64 -14.42
N GLU A 372 13.84 24.71 -15.18
CA GLU A 372 13.35 25.99 -15.71
C GLU A 372 12.63 26.84 -14.66
N ILE A 373 11.96 26.19 -13.69
CA ILE A 373 11.36 26.87 -12.54
C ILE A 373 12.47 27.33 -11.58
N MET A 374 13.45 26.46 -11.31
CA MET A 374 14.56 26.77 -10.41
C MET A 374 15.51 27.84 -10.95
N LYS A 375 15.77 27.87 -12.27
CA LYS A 375 16.63 28.88 -12.92
C LYS A 375 16.11 30.31 -12.78
N ARG A 376 14.79 30.51 -12.65
CA ARG A 376 14.22 31.86 -12.52
C ARG A 376 14.70 32.58 -11.25
N ASN A 377 15.00 31.82 -10.19
CA ASN A 377 15.45 32.34 -8.91
C ASN A 377 16.96 32.09 -8.64
N ILE A 378 17.64 31.29 -9.46
CA ILE A 378 19.04 30.89 -9.22
C ILE A 378 20.04 32.05 -9.38
N VAL A 379 19.72 33.06 -10.20
CA VAL A 379 20.62 34.19 -10.47
C VAL A 379 20.97 34.93 -9.18
N HIS A 380 20.00 35.13 -8.29
CA HIS A 380 20.25 35.76 -6.97
C HIS A 380 21.12 34.90 -6.06
N TYR A 381 21.09 33.57 -6.21
CA TYR A 381 21.84 32.65 -5.36
C TYR A 381 23.29 32.47 -5.85
N GLU A 382 23.52 32.40 -7.16
CA GLU A 382 24.87 32.42 -7.72
C GLU A 382 25.58 33.74 -7.40
N GLU A 383 24.87 34.88 -7.47
CA GLU A 383 25.42 36.17 -7.06
C GLU A 383 25.80 36.19 -5.57
N GLN A 384 24.97 35.63 -4.69
CA GLN A 384 25.27 35.52 -3.26
C GLN A 384 26.46 34.59 -2.97
N LEU A 385 26.54 33.43 -3.63
CA LEU A 385 27.66 32.50 -3.47
C LEU A 385 28.98 33.08 -3.98
N VAL A 386 28.95 33.74 -5.15
CA VAL A 386 30.11 34.42 -5.72
C VAL A 386 30.53 35.61 -4.84
N ALA A 387 29.59 36.32 -4.22
CA ALA A 387 29.87 37.42 -3.29
C ALA A 387 30.45 36.94 -1.95
N LEU A 388 30.00 35.79 -1.43
CA LEU A 388 30.48 35.22 -0.17
C LEU A 388 31.87 34.59 -0.26
N PHE A 389 32.25 34.01 -1.42
CA PHE A 389 33.46 33.19 -1.51
C PHE A 389 34.45 33.55 -2.64
N GLY A 390 34.08 34.45 -3.56
CA GLY A 390 34.98 34.98 -4.58
C GLY A 390 35.28 34.02 -5.74
N SER A 391 35.02 34.50 -6.95
CA SER A 391 35.26 33.90 -8.28
C SER A 391 34.60 32.54 -8.58
N SER A 392 33.96 32.49 -9.74
CA SER A 392 33.29 31.34 -10.39
C SER A 392 34.19 30.12 -10.66
N MET A 393 35.44 30.06 -10.17
CA MET A 393 36.40 29.03 -10.55
C MET A 393 36.19 27.67 -9.84
N ASP A 394 35.68 27.65 -8.60
CA ASP A 394 35.39 26.39 -7.89
C ASP A 394 34.09 25.69 -8.34
N LEU A 395 33.30 26.35 -9.18
CA LEU A 395 32.14 25.78 -9.85
C LEU A 395 32.47 25.30 -11.26
N ARG A 396 33.71 25.35 -11.75
CA ARG A 396 34.01 25.05 -13.16
C ARG A 396 34.69 23.70 -13.44
N ASP A 397 35.10 22.96 -12.42
CA ASP A 397 35.72 21.64 -12.59
C ASP A 397 34.91 20.50 -11.95
#